data_AF-A0A655QMD4-F1
#
_entry.id   AF-A0A655QMD4-F1
#
_cell.length_a   1.000
_cell.length_b   1.000
_cell.length_c   1.000
_cell.angle_alpha   90.00
_cell.angle_beta   90.00
_cell.angle_gamma   90.00
#
_symmetry.space_group_name_H-M   'P 1'
#
loop_
_entity.id
_entity.type
_entity.pdbx_description
1 polymer ?
#
loop_
_entity_poly.entity_id
_entity_poly.type
_entity_poly.pdbx_seq_one_letter_code
_entity_poly.pdbx_strand_id
1 'polypeptide(L)' 'MLPKGSVGIAEQQTAIYPNASPGGWNIIGNCPQTLFDPRQEPMSPWQIGTQVRFRSIERDEFIQLGGVIEPYSIHRA' A
#
# COMPACT_ATOMS: atom_id res chain seq x y z
N MET A 1 3.82 5.98 11.95
CA MET A 1 4.19 5.82 10.53
C MET A 1 3.16 4.92 9.88
N LEU A 2 2.78 5.19 8.64
CA LEU A 2 1.91 4.28 7.90
C LEU A 2 2.75 3.10 7.38
N PRO A 3 2.26 1.84 7.48
CA PRO A 3 2.97 0.69 6.94
C PRO A 3 3.14 0.77 5.42
N LYS A 4 4.19 0.13 4.89
CA LYS A 4 4.33 -0.12 3.45
C LYS A 4 3.05 -0.79 2.92
N GLY A 5 2.63 -0.41 1.71
CA GLY A 5 1.44 -0.97 1.07
C GLY A 5 0.13 -0.37 1.54
N SER A 6 0.13 0.57 2.50
CA SER A 6 -1.11 1.23 2.95
C SER A 6 -1.86 1.84 1.77
N VAL A 7 -3.17 1.62 1.70
CA VAL A 7 -4.05 2.21 0.69
C VAL A 7 -4.80 3.37 1.33
N GLY A 8 -4.56 4.58 0.84
CA GLY A 8 -5.15 5.81 1.37
C GLY A 8 -6.13 6.46 0.40
N ILE A 9 -7.06 7.24 0.96
CA ILE A 9 -7.93 8.16 0.23
C ILE A 9 -7.76 9.57 0.79
N ALA A 10 -7.65 10.56 -0.10
CA ALA A 10 -7.83 11.97 0.21
C ALA A 10 -8.67 12.62 -0.89
N GLU A 11 -9.83 13.15 -0.51
CA GLU A 11 -10.81 13.69 -1.44
C GLU A 11 -11.14 12.69 -2.57
N GLN A 12 -10.93 13.07 -3.83
CA GLN A 12 -11.16 12.24 -5.01
C GLN A 12 -9.94 11.40 -5.42
N GLN A 13 -8.88 11.39 -4.62
CA GLN A 13 -7.62 10.71 -4.92
C GLN A 13 -7.46 9.46 -4.05
N THR A 14 -6.86 8.44 -4.64
CA THR A 14 -6.39 7.24 -3.92
C THR A 14 -4.95 6.94 -4.29
N ALA A 15 -4.21 6.40 -3.34
CA ALA A 15 -2.81 6.04 -3.54
C ALA A 15 -2.46 4.83 -2.67
N ILE A 16 -1.42 4.12 -3.09
CA ILE A 16 -0.79 3.09 -2.29
C ILE A 16 0.61 3.57 -1.92
N TYR A 17 0.95 3.56 -0.64
CA TYR A 17 2.26 3.99 -0.15
C TYR A 17 3.32 2.91 -0.44
N PRO A 18 4.35 3.16 -1.28
CA PRO A 18 5.32 2.12 -1.68
C PRO A 18 6.30 1.73 -0.57
N ASN A 19 6.44 2.59 0.45
CA ASN A 19 7.31 2.39 1.61
C ASN A 19 6.61 2.94 2.86
N ALA A 20 7.12 2.59 4.04
CA ALA A 20 6.66 3.18 5.28
C ALA A 20 6.97 4.69 5.30
N SER A 21 5.96 5.53 5.54
CA SER A 21 6.10 6.98 5.51
C SER A 21 5.14 7.63 6.51
N PRO A 22 5.35 8.89 6.91
CA PRO A 22 4.26 9.67 7.48
C PRO A 22 3.14 9.82 6.44
N GLY A 23 1.91 10.00 6.91
CA GLY A 23 0.77 10.28 6.04
C GLY A 23 -0.45 10.66 6.85
N GLY A 24 -1.29 11.52 6.26
CA GLY A 24 -2.53 12.00 6.85
C GLY A 24 -3.78 11.60 6.06
N TRP A 25 -3.64 10.70 5.08
CA TRP A 25 -4.78 10.22 4.29
C TRP A 25 -5.56 9.17 5.09
N ASN A 26 -6.86 9.05 4.81
CA ASN A 26 -7.70 8.04 5.43
C ASN A 26 -7.30 6.66 4.89
N ILE A 27 -6.80 5.79 5.76
CA ILE A 27 -6.32 4.46 5.36
C ILE A 27 -7.49 3.48 5.35
N ILE A 28 -7.68 2.83 4.21
CA ILE A 28 -8.82 1.95 3.95
C ILE A 28 -8.42 0.48 3.69
N GLY A 29 -7.12 0.20 3.62
CA GLY A 29 -6.61 -1.16 3.39
C GLY A 29 -5.09 -1.21 3.26
N ASN A 30 -4.58 -2.38 2.88
CA ASN A 30 -3.17 -2.60 2.60
C ASN A 30 -3.01 -3.52 1.38
N CYS A 31 -2.03 -3.25 0.53
CA CYS A 31 -1.71 -4.01 -0.66
C CYS A 31 -0.37 -4.76 -0.48
N PRO A 32 -0.34 -6.10 -0.62
CA PRO A 32 0.89 -6.87 -0.44
C PRO A 32 1.87 -6.74 -1.63
N GLN A 33 1.40 -6.18 -2.76
CA GLN A 33 2.21 -6.02 -3.97
C GLN A 33 3.39 -5.07 -3.73
N THR A 34 4.58 -5.45 -4.21
CA THR A 34 5.70 -4.51 -4.28
C THR A 34 5.47 -3.52 -5.42
N LEU A 35 5.31 -2.25 -5.06
CA LEU A 35 4.99 -1.18 -6.00
C LEU A 35 6.23 -0.48 -6.57
N PHE A 36 7.34 -0.55 -5.84
CA PHE A 36 8.61 0.05 -6.23
C PHE A 36 9.77 -0.75 -5.65
N ASP A 37 10.71 -1.19 -6.50
CA ASP A 37 12.00 -1.75 -6.10
C ASP A 37 13.09 -1.22 -7.03
N PRO A 38 14.04 -0.38 -6.54
CA PRO A 38 15.09 0.19 -7.38
C PRO A 38 16.11 -0.84 -7.88
N ARG A 39 16.03 -2.09 -7.42
CA ARG A 39 16.91 -3.18 -7.84
C ARG A 39 16.29 -4.05 -8.94
N GLN A 40 15.06 -3.77 -9.36
CA GLN A 40 14.35 -4.51 -10.41
C GLN A 40 14.21 -3.67 -11.68
N GLU A 41 14.11 -4.34 -12.83
CA GLU A 41 13.78 -3.73 -14.12
C GLU A 41 12.52 -4.41 -14.69
N PRO A 42 11.37 -3.71 -14.80
CA PRO A 42 11.16 -2.31 -14.41
C PRO A 42 11.08 -2.10 -12.89
N MET A 43 11.47 -0.92 -12.42
CA MET A 43 11.43 -0.57 -10.97
C MET A 43 9.99 -0.53 -10.41
N SER A 44 8.98 -0.36 -11.26
CA SER A 44 7.56 -0.29 -10.92
C SER A 44 6.77 -1.24 -11.82
N PRO A 45 5.73 -1.92 -11.30
CA PRO A 45 4.88 -2.79 -12.11
C PRO A 45 4.00 -2.03 -13.11
N TRP A 46 3.85 -0.71 -12.96
CA TRP A 46 2.98 0.12 -13.81
C TRP A 46 3.70 1.34 -14.38
N GLN A 47 3.20 1.79 -15.53
CA GLN A 47 3.61 3.02 -16.21
C GLN A 47 2.54 4.11 -16.04
N ILE A 48 2.93 5.37 -16.28
CA ILE A 48 1.98 6.50 -16.29
C ILE A 48 0.87 6.22 -17.31
N GLY A 49 -0.39 6.45 -16.90
CA GLY A 49 -1.58 6.15 -17.71
C GLY A 49 -2.16 4.75 -17.51
N THR A 50 -1.51 3.88 -16.72
CA THR A 50 -2.07 2.56 -16.38
C THR A 50 -3.32 2.71 -15.53
N GLN A 51 -4.41 2.06 -15.95
CA GLN A 51 -5.62 1.93 -15.13
C GLN A 51 -5.46 0.82 -14.11
N VAL A 52 -5.86 1.10 -12.87
CA VAL A 52 -5.77 0.15 -11.75
C VAL A 52 -7.15 -0.17 -11.20
N ARG A 53 -7.32 -1.40 -10.70
CA ARG A 53 -8.52 -1.85 -9.99
C ARG A 53 -8.09 -2.60 -8.73
N PHE A 54 -8.65 -2.21 -7.59
CA PHE A 54 -8.47 -2.96 -6.36
C PHE A 54 -9.38 -4.19 -6.33
N ARG A 55 -8.83 -5.32 -5.90
CA ARG A 55 -9.59 -6.54 -5.56
C ARG A 55 -9.40 -6.82 -4.07
N SER A 56 -10.50 -6.99 -3.35
CA SER A 56 -10.44 -7.42 -1.96
C SER A 56 -9.91 -8.85 -1.87
N ILE A 57 -9.04 -9.10 -0.91
CA ILE A 57 -8.48 -10.41 -0.59
C ILE A 57 -8.67 -10.71 0.88
N GLU A 58 -8.70 -12.00 1.21
CA GLU A 58 -8.77 -12.42 2.60
C GLU A 58 -7.44 -12.19 3.32
N ARG A 59 -7.49 -12.14 4.64
CA ARG A 59 -6.31 -11.94 5.49
C ARG A 59 -5.21 -12.97 5.24
N ASP A 60 -5.59 -14.23 5.07
CA ASP A 60 -4.62 -15.31 4.87
C ASP A 60 -3.94 -15.20 3.50
N GLU A 61 -4.68 -14.81 2.46
CA GLU A 61 -4.12 -14.51 1.13
C GLU A 61 -3.14 -13.34 1.21
N PHE A 62 -3.47 -12.28 1.96
CA PHE A 62 -2.58 -11.14 2.16
C PHE A 62 -1.24 -11.56 2.78
N ILE A 63 -1.27 -12.41 3.82
CA ILE A 63 -0.05 -12.92 4.48
C ILE A 63 0.73 -13.82 3.54
N GLN A 64 0.07 -14.70 2.78
CA GLN A 64 0.72 -15.59 1.80
C GLN A 64 1.43 -14.83 0.69
N LEU A 65 0.88 -13.67 0.28
CA LEU A 65 1.51 -12.77 -0.70
C LEU A 65 2.65 -11.93 -0.11
N GLY A 66 3.03 -12.15 1.16
CA GLY A 66 4.13 -11.45 1.83
C GLY A 66 3.72 -10.14 2.51
N GLY A 67 2.42 -9.87 2.61
CA GLY A 67 1.90 -8.74 3.38
C GLY A 67 2.19 -8.90 4.87
N VAL A 68 2.58 -7.80 5.52
CA VAL A 68 2.87 -7.76 6.96
C VAL A 68 1.74 -7.03 7.68
N ILE A 69 1.17 -7.67 8.70
CA ILE A 69 0.17 -7.05 9.57
C ILE A 69 0.92 -6.47 10.77
N GLU A 70 1.25 -5.19 10.68
CA GLU A 70 1.82 -4.48 11.83
C GLU A 70 0.73 -4.18 12.87
N PRO A 71 0.99 -4.39 14.17
CA PRO A 71 0.07 -3.93 15.20
C PRO A 71 -0.03 -2.41 15.12
N TYR A 72 -1.27 -1.88 15.02
CA TYR A 72 -1.53 -0.45 14.96
C TYR A 72 -1.16 0.22 16.29
N SER A 73 0.06 0.74 16.39
CA SER A 73 0.48 1.59 17.51
C SER A 73 -0.12 2.98 17.29
N ILE A 74 -1.22 3.27 17.98
CA ILE A 74 -1.80 4.60 18.12
C ILE A 74 -0.79 5.56 18.75
N HIS A 75 0.03 6.21 17.94
CA HIS A 75 0.70 7.44 18.35
C HIS A 75 -0.32 8.56 18.16
N ARG A 76 -1.15 8.79 19.19
CA ARG A 76 -1.92 10.03 19.31
C ARG A 76 -0.91 11.19 19.41
N ALA A 77 -0.91 12.06 18.39
CA ALA A 77 -0.45 13.44 18.55
C ALA A 77 -1.64 14.27 19.04
#